data_AF-A0A024JTD3-F1
#
_entry.id   AF-A0A024JTD3-F1
#
_cell.length_a   1.000
_cell.length_b   1.000
_cell.length_c   1.000
_cell.angle_alpha   90.00
_cell.angle_beta   90.00
_cell.angle_gamma   90.00
#
_symmetry.space_group_name_H-M   'P 1'
#
loop_
_entity.id
_entity.type
_entity.pdbx_description
1 polymer ?
#
loop_
_entity_poly.entity_id
_entity_poly.type
_entity_poly.pdbx_seq_one_letter_code
_entity_poly.pdbx_strand_id
1 'polypeptide(L)'
;MNAQKPRTPGPEAAEKVLEAAAGLLASGGVDAVSTRAVAAAAGVQPPVIYRQFGDKQGLLDAVTGYVLQSYLQDKRGAALTDDPVQDFRDSWDLHVGFGLTHPDCYILAYVQDRPGKMPVLARESLEILHRLVSRIGDRGLLKMSVKRAVQVTHAAGLGYVLAQIRVPPEDRDPELSFITRENTIAAIVTDRPRQAPPSDLPGRAVALREALRANSNGTLTAGEKAMMAEWLDRLADRPAG
;
A
#
# COMPACT_ATOMS: atom_id res chain seq x y z
N MET A 1 -24.29 42.37 28.19
CA MET A 1 -23.19 42.13 27.23
C MET A 1 -22.92 40.64 27.20
N ASN A 2 -23.24 39.97 26.09
CA ASN A 2 -23.23 38.52 25.95
C ASN A 2 -21.80 37.98 25.90
N ALA A 3 -21.47 37.08 26.82
CA ALA A 3 -20.21 36.34 26.83
C ALA A 3 -20.25 35.26 25.73
N GLN A 4 -19.38 35.38 24.73
CA GLN A 4 -19.19 34.39 23.68
C GLN A 4 -18.60 33.11 24.30
N LYS A 5 -19.38 32.02 24.34
CA LYS A 5 -18.90 30.67 24.72
C LYS A 5 -17.73 30.25 23.81
N PRO A 6 -16.64 29.66 24.33
CA PRO A 6 -15.57 29.14 23.48
C PRO A 6 -16.14 27.99 22.65
N ARG A 7 -16.23 28.18 21.33
CA ARG A 7 -16.57 27.13 20.39
C ARG A 7 -15.46 26.08 20.43
N THR A 8 -15.73 24.91 20.99
CA THR A 8 -14.92 23.71 20.74
C THR A 8 -14.84 23.55 19.22
N PRO A 9 -13.66 23.57 18.60
CA PRO A 9 -13.55 23.43 17.16
C PRO A 9 -14.09 22.05 16.78
N GLY A 10 -15.16 22.05 15.99
CA GLY A 10 -15.78 20.83 15.49
C GLY A 10 -14.93 20.14 14.43
N PRO A 11 -15.39 18.99 13.90
CA PRO A 11 -14.71 18.22 12.85
C PRO A 11 -14.28 19.07 11.65
N GLU A 12 -15.05 20.10 11.29
CA GLU A 12 -14.71 21.06 10.22
C GLU A 12 -13.38 21.81 10.44
N ALA A 13 -12.98 22.06 11.69
CA ALA A 13 -11.73 22.75 11.97
C ALA A 13 -10.52 21.81 11.86
N ALA A 14 -10.70 20.52 12.14
CA ALA A 14 -9.65 19.53 11.94
C ALA A 14 -9.42 19.27 10.44
N GLU A 15 -10.49 19.19 9.66
CA GLU A 15 -10.42 19.03 8.21
C GLU A 15 -9.72 20.21 7.52
N LYS A 16 -10.07 21.45 7.85
CA LYS A 16 -9.37 22.65 7.34
C LYS A 16 -7.87 22.66 7.68
N VAL A 17 -7.51 22.15 8.86
CA VAL A 17 -6.11 22.02 9.25
C VAL A 17 -5.40 20.98 8.42
N LEU A 18 -6.03 19.83 8.13
CA LEU A 18 -5.46 18.78 7.30
C LEU A 18 -5.31 19.21 5.84
N GLU A 19 -6.30 19.91 5.29
CA GLU A 19 -6.22 20.52 3.95
C GLU A 19 -5.05 21.51 3.85
N ALA A 20 -4.93 22.42 4.81
CA ALA A 20 -3.84 23.38 4.85
C ALA A 20 -2.47 22.70 5.01
N ALA A 21 -2.39 21.68 5.88
CA ALA A 21 -1.18 20.90 6.05
C ALA A 21 -0.80 20.13 4.78
N ALA A 22 -1.78 19.57 4.06
CA ALA A 22 -1.55 18.86 2.81
C ALA A 22 -1.00 19.78 1.72
N GLY A 23 -1.54 21.01 1.61
CA GLY A 23 -1.02 22.01 0.68
C GLY A 23 0.40 22.48 1.02
N LEU A 24 0.72 22.63 2.30
CA LEU A 24 2.09 22.95 2.75
C LEU A 24 3.05 21.79 2.48
N LEU A 25 2.61 20.56 2.75
CA LEU A 25 3.40 19.36 2.46
C LEU A 25 3.70 19.23 0.96
N ALA A 26 2.71 19.47 0.10
CA ALA A 26 2.88 19.37 -1.35
C ALA A 26 3.78 20.47 -1.95
N SER A 27 3.82 21.66 -1.34
CA SER A 27 4.55 22.82 -1.87
C SER A 27 5.97 22.97 -1.33
N GLY A 28 6.23 22.53 -0.10
CA GLY A 28 7.54 22.70 0.54
C GLY A 28 7.96 21.54 1.44
N GLY A 29 7.34 20.38 1.27
CA GLY A 29 7.69 19.16 1.97
C GLY A 29 7.51 19.23 3.49
N VAL A 30 8.17 18.31 4.18
CA VAL A 30 8.06 18.14 5.65
C VAL A 30 8.52 19.40 6.42
N ASP A 31 9.44 20.18 5.85
CA ASP A 31 9.97 21.38 6.49
C ASP A 31 8.97 22.55 6.46
N ALA A 32 8.15 22.65 5.41
CA ALA A 32 7.07 23.64 5.33
C ALA A 32 5.94 23.37 6.33
N VAL A 33 5.76 22.12 6.76
CA VAL A 33 4.75 21.73 7.75
C VAL A 33 5.25 22.06 9.17
N SER A 34 4.76 23.18 9.71
CA SER A 34 4.91 23.53 11.13
C SER A 34 3.57 23.86 11.75
N THR A 35 3.42 23.65 13.06
CA THR A 35 2.18 23.97 13.79
C THR A 35 1.75 25.42 13.59
N ARG A 36 2.72 26.35 13.51
CA ARG A 36 2.47 27.77 13.25
C ARG A 36 2.06 28.06 11.82
N ALA A 37 2.77 27.52 10.83
CA ALA A 37 2.45 27.72 9.41
C ALA A 37 1.07 27.16 9.07
N VAL A 38 0.78 25.96 9.58
CA VAL A 38 -0.50 25.27 9.38
C VAL A 38 -1.63 26.03 10.06
N ALA A 39 -1.44 26.50 11.30
CA ALA A 39 -2.44 27.31 11.99
C ALA A 39 -2.77 28.60 11.22
N ALA A 40 -1.75 29.28 10.70
CA ALA A 40 -1.92 30.48 9.88
C ALA A 40 -2.66 30.17 8.57
N ALA A 41 -2.26 29.12 7.84
CA ALA A 41 -2.88 28.72 6.59
C ALA A 41 -4.33 28.24 6.77
N ALA A 42 -4.64 27.56 7.87
CA ALA A 42 -5.99 27.08 8.18
C ALA A 42 -6.89 28.15 8.83
N GLY A 43 -6.35 29.33 9.16
CA GLY A 43 -7.10 30.38 9.86
C GLY A 43 -7.52 30.01 11.29
N VAL A 44 -6.75 29.15 11.96
CA VAL A 44 -7.01 28.70 13.34
C VAL A 44 -5.95 29.20 14.31
N GLN A 45 -6.26 29.18 15.61
CA GLN A 45 -5.29 29.51 16.64
C GLN A 45 -4.35 28.32 16.89
N PRO A 46 -3.03 28.53 17.12
CA PRO A 46 -2.07 27.44 17.35
C PRO A 46 -2.46 26.41 18.41
N PRO A 47 -3.09 26.77 19.55
CA PRO A 47 -3.57 25.79 20.54
C PRO A 47 -4.57 24.76 20.00
N VAL A 48 -5.27 25.07 18.90
CA VAL A 48 -6.16 24.11 18.22
C VAL A 48 -5.36 22.95 17.64
N ILE A 49 -4.20 23.23 17.03
CA ILE A 49 -3.32 22.22 16.45
C ILE A 49 -2.84 21.26 17.54
N TYR A 50 -2.33 21.80 18.65
CA TYR A 50 -1.83 20.99 19.75
C TYR A 50 -2.91 20.11 20.39
N ARG A 51 -4.14 20.64 20.53
CA ARG A 51 -5.25 19.84 21.08
C ARG A 51 -5.70 18.73 20.14
N GLN A 52 -5.71 18.97 18.83
CA GLN A 52 -6.22 18.00 17.85
C GLN A 52 -5.19 16.94 17.46
N PHE A 53 -3.92 17.35 17.30
CA PHE A 53 -2.88 16.52 16.70
C PHE A 53 -1.69 16.28 17.62
N GLY A 54 -1.67 16.86 18.83
CA GLY A 54 -0.55 16.74 19.76
C GLY A 54 0.62 17.60 19.32
N ASP A 55 1.61 17.00 18.66
CA ASP A 55 2.84 17.66 18.25
C ASP A 55 2.99 17.72 16.71
N LYS A 56 4.17 18.14 16.23
CA LYS A 56 4.46 18.15 14.78
C LYS A 56 4.37 16.75 14.17
N GLN A 57 4.79 15.71 14.89
CA GLN A 57 4.75 14.34 14.36
C GLN A 57 3.31 13.84 14.25
N GLY A 58 2.48 14.08 15.27
CA GLY A 58 1.06 13.73 15.21
C GLY A 58 0.31 14.48 14.10
N LEU A 59 0.70 15.73 13.81
CA LEU A 59 0.20 16.45 12.64
C LEU A 59 0.64 15.83 11.32
N LEU A 60 1.92 15.44 11.20
CA LEU A 60 2.46 14.76 10.01
C LEU A 60 1.80 13.40 9.77
N ASP A 61 1.58 12.62 10.82
CA ASP A 61 0.89 11.33 10.75
C ASP A 61 -0.56 11.53 10.29
N ALA A 62 -1.25 12.55 10.83
CA ALA A 62 -2.64 12.85 10.48
C ALA A 62 -2.80 13.35 9.03
N VAL A 63 -1.94 14.25 8.56
CA VAL A 63 -1.98 14.72 7.16
C VAL A 63 -1.58 13.61 6.18
N THR A 64 -0.62 12.75 6.55
CA THR A 64 -0.28 11.56 5.75
C THR A 64 -1.49 10.64 5.63
N GLY A 65 -2.22 10.42 6.74
CA GLY A 65 -3.48 9.68 6.73
C GLY A 65 -4.54 10.31 5.84
N TYR A 66 -4.70 11.63 5.90
CA TYR A 66 -5.64 12.39 5.07
C TYR A 66 -5.36 12.23 3.57
N VAL A 67 -4.09 12.37 3.15
CA VAL A 67 -3.70 12.23 1.74
C VAL A 67 -3.81 10.78 1.27
N LEU A 68 -3.39 9.81 2.09
CA LEU A 68 -3.54 8.37 1.78
C LEU A 68 -5.00 7.95 1.63
N GLN A 69 -5.92 8.59 2.37
CA GLN A 69 -7.34 8.25 2.32
C GLN A 69 -7.89 8.43 0.90
N SER A 70 -7.59 9.54 0.22
CA SER A 70 -8.06 9.77 -1.16
C SER A 70 -7.54 8.68 -2.12
N TYR A 71 -6.23 8.41 -2.07
CA TYR A 71 -5.61 7.35 -2.86
C TYR A 71 -6.25 5.97 -2.60
N LEU A 72 -6.54 5.65 -1.34
CA LEU A 72 -7.19 4.39 -1.00
C LEU A 72 -8.65 4.34 -1.46
N GLN A 73 -9.37 5.45 -1.50
CA GLN A 73 -10.71 5.48 -2.08
C GLN A 73 -10.68 5.12 -3.56
N ASP A 74 -9.77 5.70 -4.34
CA ASP A 74 -9.58 5.36 -5.75
C ASP A 74 -9.23 3.88 -5.92
N LYS A 75 -8.32 3.38 -5.08
CA LYS A 75 -7.88 1.99 -5.11
C LYS A 75 -8.97 0.98 -4.70
N ARG A 76 -9.87 1.36 -3.79
CA ARG A 76 -11.04 0.56 -3.40
C ARG A 76 -12.14 0.59 -4.46
N GLY A 77 -12.29 1.73 -5.14
CA GLY A 77 -13.30 1.96 -6.18
C GLY A 77 -12.98 1.32 -7.52
N ALA A 78 -11.72 0.96 -7.76
CA ALA A 78 -11.30 0.24 -8.96
C ALA A 78 -12.07 -1.09 -9.10
N ALA A 79 -12.84 -1.21 -10.17
CA ALA A 79 -13.60 -2.42 -10.47
C ALA A 79 -12.64 -3.57 -10.80
N LEU A 80 -12.85 -4.73 -10.17
CA LEU A 80 -12.12 -5.94 -10.49
C LEU A 80 -12.72 -6.58 -11.74
N THR A 81 -11.88 -6.99 -12.68
CA THR A 81 -12.27 -7.62 -13.94
C THR A 81 -12.08 -9.14 -13.89
N ASP A 82 -12.33 -9.85 -15.00
CA ASP A 82 -12.01 -11.28 -15.12
C ASP A 82 -10.52 -11.55 -15.38
N ASP A 83 -9.72 -10.50 -15.61
CA ASP A 83 -8.27 -10.56 -15.79
C ASP A 83 -7.55 -10.04 -14.53
N PRO A 84 -7.17 -10.92 -13.59
CA PRO A 84 -6.50 -10.50 -12.37
C PRO A 84 -5.08 -9.95 -12.60
N VAL A 85 -4.45 -10.25 -13.75
CA VAL A 85 -3.14 -9.71 -14.10
C VAL A 85 -3.31 -8.27 -14.59
N GLN A 86 -4.35 -7.98 -15.35
CA GLN A 86 -4.68 -6.60 -15.72
C GLN A 86 -5.05 -5.75 -14.51
N ASP A 87 -5.89 -6.26 -13.60
CA ASP A 87 -6.24 -5.54 -12.37
C ASP A 87 -5.00 -5.23 -11.49
N PHE A 88 -4.01 -6.12 -11.52
CA PHE A 88 -2.72 -5.88 -10.87
C PHE A 88 -1.94 -4.75 -11.56
N ARG A 89 -1.92 -4.70 -12.90
CA ARG A 89 -1.26 -3.63 -13.66
C ARG A 89 -1.87 -2.27 -13.34
N ASP A 90 -3.19 -2.19 -13.34
CA ASP A 90 -3.91 -0.95 -13.06
C ASP A 90 -3.62 -0.45 -11.62
N SER A 91 -3.59 -1.38 -10.66
CA SER A 91 -3.24 -1.08 -9.26
C SER A 91 -1.77 -0.65 -9.08
N TRP A 92 -0.85 -1.20 -9.89
CA TRP A 92 0.54 -0.74 -9.95
C TRP A 92 0.61 0.70 -10.43
N ASP A 93 -0.05 1.02 -11.54
CA ASP A 93 -0.02 2.35 -12.13
C ASP A 93 -0.63 3.40 -11.19
N LEU A 94 -1.72 3.05 -10.49
CA LEU A 94 -2.29 3.90 -9.44
C LEU A 94 -1.32 4.12 -8.28
N HIS A 95 -0.63 3.08 -7.81
CA HIS A 95 0.33 3.19 -6.72
C HIS A 95 1.55 4.05 -7.09
N VAL A 96 2.09 3.86 -8.29
CA VAL A 96 3.18 4.66 -8.84
C VAL A 96 2.75 6.11 -9.02
N GLY A 97 1.58 6.35 -9.62
CA GLY A 97 1.04 7.69 -9.82
C GLY A 97 0.88 8.45 -8.49
N PHE A 98 0.37 7.77 -7.45
CA PHE A 98 0.30 8.32 -6.10
C PHE A 98 1.68 8.75 -5.57
N GLY A 99 2.66 7.86 -5.64
CA GLY A 99 4.00 8.12 -5.12
C GLY A 99 4.74 9.25 -5.82
N LEU A 100 4.56 9.37 -7.14
CA LEU A 100 5.16 10.45 -7.93
C LEU A 100 4.46 11.80 -7.77
N THR A 101 3.16 11.79 -7.48
CA THR A 101 2.35 13.01 -7.26
C THR A 101 2.51 13.55 -5.84
N HIS A 102 2.69 12.66 -4.85
CA HIS A 102 2.76 13.02 -3.42
C HIS A 102 4.05 12.49 -2.77
N PRO A 103 5.25 12.92 -3.22
CA PRO A 103 6.53 12.35 -2.80
C PRO A 103 6.77 12.40 -1.28
N ASP A 104 6.53 13.54 -0.65
CA ASP A 104 6.72 13.70 0.80
C ASP A 104 5.75 12.84 1.61
N CYS A 105 4.48 12.76 1.18
CA CYS A 105 3.50 11.88 1.81
C CYS A 105 3.89 10.41 1.62
N TYR A 106 4.42 10.04 0.46
CA TYR A 106 4.86 8.68 0.17
C TYR A 106 6.03 8.26 1.07
N ILE A 107 7.02 9.14 1.23
CA ILE A 107 8.15 8.93 2.15
C ILE A 107 7.64 8.79 3.58
N LEU A 108 6.80 9.72 4.06
CA LEU A 108 6.22 9.64 5.41
C LEU A 108 5.36 8.40 5.62
N ALA A 109 4.75 7.84 4.58
CA ALA A 109 3.93 6.65 4.68
C ALA A 109 4.75 5.35 4.69
N TYR A 110 5.72 5.23 3.77
CA TYR A 110 6.38 3.96 3.45
C TYR A 110 7.86 3.88 3.85
N VAL A 111 8.52 5.00 4.07
CA VAL A 111 9.93 5.07 4.51
C VAL A 111 9.94 5.41 5.99
N GLN A 112 9.93 4.37 6.82
CA GLN A 112 9.85 4.50 8.27
C GLN A 112 11.21 4.23 8.90
N ASP A 113 11.56 5.02 9.92
CA ASP A 113 12.82 4.90 10.67
C ASP A 113 12.88 3.65 11.56
N ARG A 114 11.73 2.99 11.80
CA ARG A 114 11.61 1.82 12.67
C ARG A 114 10.86 0.65 12.02
N PRO A 115 11.43 -0.57 12.04
CA PRO A 115 10.72 -1.77 11.63
C PRO A 115 9.38 -1.92 12.37
N GLY A 116 8.30 -2.25 11.63
CA GLY A 116 6.98 -2.55 12.20
C GLY A 116 6.07 -1.35 12.48
N LYS A 117 6.57 -0.11 12.41
CA LYS A 117 5.74 1.11 12.49
C LYS A 117 5.29 1.54 11.09
N MET A 118 4.25 0.90 10.56
CA MET A 118 3.59 1.36 9.33
C MET A 118 2.22 1.98 9.66
N PRO A 119 1.83 3.13 9.06
CA PRO A 119 0.49 3.69 9.21
C PRO A 119 -0.60 2.68 8.82
N VAL A 120 -1.77 2.77 9.46
CA VAL A 120 -2.90 1.84 9.21
C VAL A 120 -3.29 1.84 7.72
N LEU A 121 -3.38 3.02 7.10
CA LEU A 121 -3.74 3.15 5.70
C LEU A 121 -2.65 2.60 4.75
N ALA A 122 -1.37 2.75 5.09
CA ALA A 122 -0.29 2.13 4.33
C ALA A 122 -0.35 0.59 4.42
N ARG A 123 -0.71 0.03 5.58
CA ARG A 123 -0.99 -1.42 5.72
C ARG A 123 -2.15 -1.86 4.86
N GLU A 124 -3.23 -1.09 4.84
CA GLU A 124 -4.39 -1.40 4.00
C GLU A 124 -4.04 -1.43 2.50
N SER A 125 -3.18 -0.51 2.02
CA SER A 125 -2.69 -0.57 0.65
C SER A 125 -1.97 -1.89 0.33
N LEU A 126 -1.22 -2.46 1.30
CA LEU A 126 -0.60 -3.77 1.15
C LEU A 126 -1.62 -4.91 1.22
N GLU A 127 -2.68 -4.78 2.01
CA GLU A 127 -3.77 -5.76 2.02
C GLU A 127 -4.52 -5.79 0.68
N ILE A 128 -4.70 -4.63 0.04
CA ILE A 128 -5.25 -4.57 -1.32
C ILE A 128 -4.31 -5.30 -2.30
N LEU A 129 -3.00 -5.04 -2.24
CA LEU A 129 -2.02 -5.76 -3.06
C LEU A 129 -2.09 -7.27 -2.79
N HIS A 130 -2.19 -7.69 -1.53
CA HIS A 130 -2.33 -9.10 -1.16
C HIS A 130 -3.59 -9.74 -1.78
N ARG A 131 -4.72 -9.03 -1.81
CA ARG A 131 -5.95 -9.50 -2.48
C ARG A 131 -5.76 -9.65 -3.99
N LEU A 132 -5.12 -8.68 -4.65
CA LEU A 132 -4.86 -8.76 -6.09
C LEU A 132 -3.95 -9.93 -6.45
N VAL A 133 -2.85 -10.10 -5.73
CA VAL A 133 -1.93 -11.23 -5.93
C VAL A 133 -2.61 -12.56 -5.62
N SER A 134 -3.48 -12.61 -4.59
CA SER A 134 -4.29 -13.80 -4.29
C SER A 134 -5.15 -14.21 -5.48
N ARG A 135 -5.80 -13.26 -6.16
CA ARG A 135 -6.64 -13.57 -7.33
C ARG A 135 -5.85 -14.15 -8.50
N ILE A 136 -4.59 -13.74 -8.67
CA ILE A 136 -3.67 -14.38 -9.63
C ILE A 136 -3.37 -15.83 -9.18
N GLY A 137 -3.17 -16.04 -7.88
CA GLY A 137 -2.99 -17.35 -7.25
C GLY A 137 -4.19 -18.29 -7.43
N ASP A 138 -5.41 -17.78 -7.24
CA ASP A 138 -6.67 -18.52 -7.42
C ASP A 138 -6.83 -19.07 -8.84
N ARG A 139 -6.18 -18.45 -9.83
CA ARG A 139 -6.13 -18.92 -11.24
C ARG A 139 -4.98 -19.90 -11.52
N GLY A 140 -4.18 -20.26 -10.52
CA GLY A 140 -3.02 -21.13 -10.65
C GLY A 140 -1.87 -20.50 -11.47
N LEU A 141 -1.84 -19.17 -11.54
CA LEU A 141 -0.89 -18.42 -12.38
C LEU A 141 0.37 -17.97 -11.61
N LEU A 142 0.47 -18.17 -10.30
CA LEU A 142 1.64 -17.78 -9.51
C LEU A 142 2.79 -18.81 -9.61
N LYS A 143 4.01 -18.29 -9.80
CA LYS A 143 5.26 -19.07 -9.79
C LYS A 143 5.74 -19.40 -8.37
N MET A 144 5.27 -18.67 -7.36
CA MET A 144 5.71 -18.74 -5.96
C MET A 144 4.52 -18.57 -5.00
N SER A 145 4.77 -18.61 -3.69
CA SER A 145 3.73 -18.35 -2.69
C SER A 145 3.14 -16.93 -2.84
N VAL A 146 1.85 -16.75 -2.52
CA VAL A 146 1.19 -15.42 -2.49
C VAL A 146 2.01 -14.45 -1.63
N LYS A 147 2.46 -14.91 -0.46
CA LYS A 147 3.27 -14.12 0.46
C LYS A 147 4.55 -13.60 -0.21
N ARG A 148 5.30 -14.47 -0.89
CA ARG A 148 6.54 -14.09 -1.57
C ARG A 148 6.28 -13.17 -2.76
N ALA A 149 5.25 -13.45 -3.55
CA ALA A 149 4.85 -12.59 -4.67
C ALA A 149 4.47 -11.17 -4.23
N VAL A 150 3.75 -11.03 -3.10
CA VAL A 150 3.46 -9.72 -2.49
C VAL A 150 4.74 -9.01 -2.05
N GLN A 151 5.68 -9.72 -1.43
CA GLN A 151 6.96 -9.13 -0.99
C GLN A 151 7.80 -8.64 -2.17
N VAL A 152 7.93 -9.44 -3.23
CA VAL A 152 8.64 -9.06 -4.46
C VAL A 152 7.99 -7.84 -5.10
N THR A 153 6.66 -7.86 -5.23
CA THR A 153 5.91 -6.73 -5.81
C THR A 153 6.08 -5.46 -4.98
N HIS A 154 5.93 -5.56 -3.66
CA HIS A 154 6.07 -4.42 -2.78
C HIS A 154 7.46 -3.80 -2.86
N ALA A 155 8.51 -4.63 -2.85
CA ALA A 155 9.89 -4.17 -2.99
C ALA A 155 10.14 -3.48 -4.34
N ALA A 156 9.63 -4.04 -5.44
CA ALA A 156 9.78 -3.47 -6.76
C ALA A 156 9.05 -2.12 -6.89
N GLY A 157 7.80 -2.03 -6.46
CA GLY A 157 7.01 -0.79 -6.51
C GLY A 157 7.59 0.30 -5.61
N LEU A 158 7.94 -0.04 -4.36
CA LEU A 158 8.57 0.88 -3.42
C LEU A 158 9.92 1.38 -3.95
N GLY A 159 10.77 0.46 -4.41
CA GLY A 159 12.08 0.80 -4.97
C GLY A 159 11.99 1.70 -6.19
N TYR A 160 11.05 1.42 -7.10
CA TYR A 160 10.78 2.27 -8.27
C TYR A 160 10.39 3.68 -7.87
N VAL A 161 9.37 3.84 -7.02
CA VAL A 161 8.90 5.17 -6.60
C VAL A 161 10.01 5.96 -5.92
N LEU A 162 10.74 5.35 -4.98
CA LEU A 162 11.81 6.04 -4.25
C LEU A 162 12.98 6.45 -5.16
N ALA A 163 13.29 5.65 -6.18
CA ALA A 163 14.29 6.02 -7.17
C ALA A 163 13.82 7.23 -8.00
N GLN A 164 12.56 7.24 -8.42
CA GLN A 164 12.02 8.24 -9.34
C GLN A 164 11.61 9.57 -8.70
N ILE A 165 11.29 9.59 -7.39
CA ILE A 165 11.02 10.84 -6.66
C ILE A 165 12.20 11.82 -6.75
N ARG A 166 13.43 11.31 -6.86
CA ARG A 166 14.67 12.11 -6.94
C ARG A 166 14.97 12.63 -8.34
N VAL A 167 14.26 12.13 -9.36
CA VAL A 167 14.44 12.52 -10.76
C VAL A 167 13.46 13.67 -11.07
N PRO A 168 13.93 14.79 -11.64
CA PRO A 168 13.06 15.88 -12.10
C PRO A 168 11.97 15.36 -13.05
N PRO A 169 10.70 15.82 -12.96
CA PRO A 169 9.60 15.31 -13.77
C PRO A 169 9.87 15.28 -15.29
N GLU A 170 10.60 16.28 -15.80
CA GLU A 170 11.01 16.41 -17.19
C GLU A 170 12.05 15.38 -17.66
N ASP A 171 12.82 14.82 -16.72
CA ASP A 171 13.89 13.85 -16.97
C ASP A 171 13.44 12.40 -16.72
N ARG A 172 12.20 12.19 -16.25
CA ARG A 172 11.67 10.86 -15.96
C ARG A 172 11.35 10.14 -17.27
N ASP A 173 11.97 8.97 -17.45
CA ASP A 173 11.60 8.05 -18.51
C ASP A 173 10.28 7.34 -18.16
N PRO A 174 9.18 7.60 -18.90
CA PRO A 174 7.88 7.00 -18.62
C PRO A 174 7.86 5.48 -18.86
N GLU A 175 8.79 4.93 -19.65
CA GLU A 175 8.86 3.50 -19.96
C GLU A 175 9.38 2.67 -18.76
N LEU A 176 10.12 3.29 -17.84
CA LEU A 176 10.71 2.57 -16.70
C LEU A 176 9.66 1.98 -15.75
N SER A 177 8.52 2.65 -15.55
CA SER A 177 7.41 2.09 -14.74
C SER A 177 6.87 0.82 -15.39
N PHE A 178 6.63 0.88 -16.70
CA PHE A 178 6.15 -0.24 -17.50
C PHE A 178 7.15 -1.41 -17.43
N ILE A 179 8.43 -1.17 -17.71
CA ILE A 179 9.47 -2.21 -17.69
C ILE A 179 9.57 -2.85 -16.30
N THR A 180 9.57 -2.06 -15.23
CA THR A 180 9.67 -2.57 -13.86
C THR A 180 8.47 -3.42 -13.49
N ARG A 181 7.27 -2.98 -13.89
CA ARG A 181 6.02 -3.71 -13.68
C ARG A 181 6.00 -5.03 -14.43
N GLU A 182 6.27 -5.03 -15.74
CA GLU A 182 6.24 -6.26 -16.54
C GLU A 182 7.34 -7.24 -16.13
N ASN A 183 8.52 -6.76 -15.72
CA ASN A 183 9.55 -7.61 -15.12
C ASN A 183 9.10 -8.24 -13.79
N THR A 184 8.38 -7.48 -12.96
CA THR A 184 7.80 -7.98 -11.71
C THR A 184 6.73 -9.04 -11.99
N ILE A 185 5.84 -8.78 -12.96
CA ILE A 185 4.82 -9.75 -13.41
C ILE A 185 5.50 -11.01 -13.95
N ALA A 186 6.49 -10.87 -14.83
CA ALA A 186 7.22 -12.01 -15.38
C ALA A 186 7.92 -12.85 -14.29
N ALA A 187 8.38 -12.22 -13.21
CA ALA A 187 8.98 -12.92 -12.08
C ALA A 187 7.96 -13.73 -11.26
N ILE A 188 6.72 -13.24 -11.11
CA ILE A 188 5.71 -13.85 -10.22
C ILE A 188 4.60 -14.64 -10.95
N VAL A 189 4.36 -14.39 -12.24
CA VAL A 189 3.27 -14.95 -13.06
C VAL A 189 3.81 -15.89 -14.15
N THR A 190 3.06 -16.95 -14.48
CA THR A 190 3.32 -17.88 -15.60
C THR A 190 2.22 -17.80 -16.67
N ASP A 191 2.59 -17.95 -17.95
CA ASP A 191 1.69 -17.85 -19.12
C ASP A 191 0.73 -19.03 -19.27
N ARG A 192 0.99 -20.14 -18.55
CA ARG A 192 0.08 -21.28 -18.46
C ARG A 192 -0.26 -21.53 -16.99
N PRO A 193 -1.53 -21.83 -16.66
CA PRO A 193 -1.86 -22.41 -15.36
C PRO A 193 -0.94 -23.57 -15.12
N ARG A 194 -0.31 -23.62 -13.96
CA ARG A 194 0.73 -24.61 -13.66
C ARG A 194 0.14 -26.03 -13.72
N GLN A 195 0.17 -26.67 -14.89
CA GLN A 195 0.09 -28.12 -15.00
C GLN A 195 1.43 -28.64 -14.49
N ALA A 196 1.52 -28.82 -13.17
CA ALA A 196 2.70 -29.38 -12.56
C ALA A 196 3.03 -30.71 -13.26
N PRO A 197 4.23 -30.91 -13.85
CA PRO A 197 4.67 -32.26 -14.16
C PRO A 197 4.59 -33.09 -12.88
N PRO A 198 4.38 -34.42 -12.97
CA PRO A 198 4.05 -35.27 -11.82
C PRO A 198 4.96 -35.11 -10.59
N SER A 199 6.18 -34.59 -10.75
CA SER A 199 7.20 -34.39 -9.73
C SER A 199 7.46 -32.95 -9.23
N ASP A 200 6.75 -31.90 -9.68
CA ASP A 200 6.98 -30.51 -9.19
C ASP A 200 6.36 -30.26 -7.80
N LEU A 201 7.15 -30.47 -6.74
CA LEU A 201 6.74 -30.29 -5.35
C LEU A 201 6.34 -28.83 -5.02
N PRO A 202 7.08 -27.78 -5.44
CA PRO A 202 6.63 -26.40 -5.33
C PRO A 202 5.26 -26.13 -5.96
N GLY A 203 5.02 -26.63 -7.18
CA GLY A 203 3.74 -26.46 -7.86
C GLY A 203 2.58 -27.13 -7.12
N ARG A 204 2.78 -28.34 -6.60
CA ARG A 204 1.78 -29.06 -5.78
C ARG A 204 1.49 -28.34 -4.48
N ALA A 205 2.50 -27.74 -3.85
CA ALA A 205 2.34 -27.02 -2.60
C ALA A 205 1.48 -25.76 -2.77
N VAL A 206 1.70 -24.98 -3.84
CA VAL A 206 0.85 -23.83 -4.19
C VAL A 206 -0.59 -24.28 -4.45
N ALA A 207 -0.79 -25.29 -5.30
CA ALA A 207 -2.14 -25.76 -5.66
C ALA A 207 -2.94 -26.25 -4.43
N LEU A 208 -2.29 -27.00 -3.53
CA LEU A 208 -2.94 -27.47 -2.30
C LEU A 208 -3.23 -26.33 -1.31
N ARG A 209 -2.37 -25.30 -1.25
CA ARG A 209 -2.60 -24.12 -0.41
C ARG A 209 -3.88 -23.40 -0.82
N GLU A 210 -4.05 -23.15 -2.12
CA GLU A 210 -5.24 -22.45 -2.63
C GLU A 210 -6.51 -23.29 -2.44
N ALA A 211 -6.44 -24.61 -2.68
CA ALA A 211 -7.56 -25.52 -2.40
C ALA A 211 -7.98 -25.51 -0.92
N LEU A 212 -7.02 -25.44 0.02
CA LEU A 212 -7.31 -25.37 1.45
C LEU A 212 -7.92 -24.02 1.85
N ARG A 213 -7.51 -22.92 1.21
CA ARG A 213 -8.08 -21.59 1.44
C ARG A 213 -9.55 -21.53 1.02
N ALA A 214 -9.89 -22.13 -0.12
CA ALA A 214 -11.27 -22.21 -0.62
C ALA A 214 -12.17 -23.17 0.21
N ASN A 215 -11.58 -24.10 0.98
CA ASN A 215 -12.33 -25.09 1.75
C ASN A 215 -12.71 -24.59 3.17
N SER A 216 -13.79 -23.81 3.22
CA SER A 216 -14.34 -23.27 4.48
C SER A 216 -14.93 -24.36 5.40
N ASN A 217 -15.41 -25.48 4.85
CA ASN A 217 -16.10 -26.55 5.57
C ASN A 217 -15.21 -27.78 5.87
N GLY A 218 -13.89 -27.62 5.80
CA GLY A 218 -12.94 -28.72 6.03
C GLY A 218 -12.90 -29.20 7.49
N THR A 219 -12.44 -30.43 7.67
CA THR A 219 -12.28 -31.11 8.97
C THR A 219 -11.14 -30.55 9.85
N LEU A 220 -10.27 -29.70 9.29
CA LEU A 220 -9.14 -29.09 9.98
C LEU A 220 -9.56 -27.90 10.84
N THR A 221 -9.04 -27.84 12.06
CA THR A 221 -9.14 -26.69 12.94
C THR A 221 -8.40 -25.47 12.37
N ALA A 222 -8.68 -24.28 12.93
CA ALA A 222 -7.98 -23.05 12.51
C ALA A 222 -6.45 -23.14 12.69
N GLY A 223 -5.98 -23.76 13.78
CA GLY A 223 -4.56 -23.97 14.04
C GLY A 223 -3.89 -24.91 13.04
N GLU A 224 -4.55 -26.02 12.69
CA GLU A 224 -4.04 -26.98 11.69
C GLU A 224 -4.01 -26.36 10.29
N LYS A 225 -5.01 -25.56 9.91
CA LYS A 225 -5.01 -24.82 8.65
C LYS A 225 -3.84 -23.84 8.58
N ALA A 226 -3.56 -23.12 9.67
CA ALA A 226 -2.42 -22.19 9.73
C ALA A 226 -1.08 -22.92 9.61
N MET A 227 -0.90 -24.03 10.33
CA MET A 227 0.32 -24.85 10.28
C MET A 227 0.54 -25.47 8.89
N MET A 228 -0.51 -26.01 8.28
CA MET A 228 -0.46 -26.56 6.93
C MET A 228 -0.11 -25.47 5.90
N ALA A 229 -0.71 -24.28 6.01
CA ALA A 229 -0.40 -23.15 5.14
C ALA A 229 1.08 -22.75 5.26
N GLU A 230 1.63 -22.73 6.47
CA GLU A 230 3.05 -22.44 6.69
C GLU A 230 3.97 -23.48 6.02
N TRP A 231 3.65 -24.76 6.12
CA TRP A 231 4.47 -25.81 5.51
C TRP A 231 4.40 -25.78 3.98
N LEU A 232 3.22 -25.57 3.42
CA LEU A 232 3.03 -25.47 1.97
C LEU A 232 3.78 -24.25 1.40
N ASP A 233 3.83 -23.14 2.13
CA ASP A 233 4.61 -21.96 1.73
C ASP A 233 6.10 -22.27 1.65
N ARG A 234 6.63 -22.97 2.65
CA ARG A 234 8.05 -23.37 2.66
C ARG A 234 8.39 -24.30 1.49
N LEU A 235 7.48 -25.19 1.11
CA LEU A 235 7.66 -26.09 -0.03
C LEU A 235 7.55 -25.35 -1.37
N ALA A 236 6.62 -24.40 -1.47
CA ALA A 236 6.42 -23.56 -2.66
C ALA A 236 7.62 -22.65 -2.95
N ASP A 237 8.31 -22.18 -1.91
CA ASP A 237 9.37 -21.18 -2.03
C ASP A 237 10.79 -21.78 -2.17
N ARG A 238 10.92 -23.12 -2.21
CA ARG A 238 12.21 -23.81 -2.34
C ARG A 238 12.80 -23.55 -3.74
N PRO A 239 14.08 -23.13 -3.86
CA PRO A 239 14.70 -22.96 -5.18
C PRO A 239 14.76 -24.30 -5.92
N ALA A 240 14.50 -24.29 -7.23
CA ALA A 240 14.77 -25.44 -8.09
C ALA A 240 16.29 -25.69 -8.04
N GLY A 241 16.67 -26.88 -7.59
CA GLY A 241 18.06 -27.34 -7.61
C GLY A 241 18.56 -27.59 -9.01
#